data_AF-A0A259LX86-F1
#
_entry.id   AF-A0A259LX86-F1
#
_cell.length_a   1.000
_cell.length_b   1.000
_cell.length_c   1.000
_cell.angle_alpha   90.00
_cell.angle_beta   90.00
_cell.angle_gamma   90.00
#
_symmetry.space_group_name_H-M   'P 1'
#
loop_
_entity.id
_entity.type
_entity.pdbx_description
1 polymer ?
#
loop_
_entity_poly.entity_id
_entity_poly.type
_entity_poly.pdbx_seq_one_letter_code
_entity_poly.pdbx_strand_id
1 'polypeptide(L)'
;NQIRGRLIEADYMVEEDLRRVEPARYDTVILLSSDRFATGEEADARAMVGYLQLEDILAKAPQRPQVIMELSDPDNWELLHGHQSETLISPMILSHVLAQVALRRELRAVLDELFTVGGAEIQFRNPHDYPLPASADFQLLEKVVAHEGEVALGILRARPDELGRHLQLNPPRKTFLDLSEDDQLVILALA
;
A
#
# COMPACT_ATOMS: atom_id res chain seq x y z
N ASN A 1 0.05 -23.93 0.46
CA ASN A 1 -1.07 -23.03 0.79
C ASN A 1 -2.31 -23.36 -0.04
N GLN A 2 -3.38 -23.82 0.60
CA GLN A 2 -4.70 -23.86 -0.05
C GLN A 2 -5.41 -22.53 0.25
N ILE A 3 -5.67 -21.74 -0.78
CA ILE A 3 -6.46 -20.51 -0.66
C ILE A 3 -7.93 -20.93 -0.50
N ARG A 4 -8.59 -20.50 0.57
CA ARG A 4 -10.04 -20.63 0.73
C ARG A 4 -10.70 -19.43 0.05
N GLY A 5 -11.30 -19.65 -1.11
CA GLY A 5 -12.06 -18.63 -1.83
C GLY A 5 -13.56 -18.89 -1.79
N ARG A 6 -14.35 -17.81 -1.79
CA ARG A 6 -15.79 -17.84 -2.07
C ARG A 6 -16.04 -16.89 -3.24
N LEU A 7 -16.66 -17.41 -4.30
CA LEU A 7 -17.14 -16.58 -5.41
C LEU A 7 -18.56 -16.10 -5.11
N ILE A 8 -18.79 -14.81 -5.31
CA ILE A 8 -20.11 -14.18 -5.21
C ILE A 8 -20.27 -13.35 -6.48
N GLU A 9 -21.37 -13.56 -7.19
CA GLU A 9 -21.75 -12.72 -8.32
C GLU A 9 -22.69 -11.62 -7.81
N ALA A 10 -22.31 -10.36 -8.07
CA ALA A 10 -23.03 -9.17 -7.64
C ALA A 10 -22.60 -8.00 -8.56
N ASP A 11 -23.51 -7.05 -8.78
CA ASP A 11 -23.16 -5.78 -9.40
C ASP A 11 -22.82 -4.77 -8.30
N TYR A 12 -21.54 -4.41 -8.18
CA TYR A 12 -21.10 -3.45 -7.16
C TYR A 12 -21.61 -2.02 -7.43
N MET A 13 -22.21 -1.76 -8.59
CA MET A 13 -22.91 -0.50 -8.90
C MET A 13 -24.32 -0.47 -8.33
N VAL A 14 -24.82 -1.59 -7.82
CA VAL A 14 -26.13 -1.72 -7.17
C VAL A 14 -25.91 -1.82 -5.67
N GLU A 15 -26.35 -0.80 -4.93
CA GLU A 15 -26.12 -0.68 -3.49
C GLU A 15 -26.61 -1.91 -2.70
N GLU A 16 -27.79 -2.46 -3.05
CA GLU A 16 -28.35 -3.63 -2.40
C GLU A 16 -27.46 -4.88 -2.56
N ASP A 17 -26.88 -5.05 -3.75
CA ASP A 17 -25.95 -6.13 -4.05
C ASP A 17 -24.67 -5.97 -3.24
N LEU A 18 -24.13 -4.76 -3.17
CA LEU A 18 -22.93 -4.46 -2.37
C LEU A 18 -23.16 -4.68 -0.86
N ARG A 19 -24.34 -4.28 -0.34
CA ARG A 19 -24.74 -4.54 1.05
C ARG A 19 -24.82 -6.04 1.36
N ARG A 20 -25.31 -6.87 0.43
CA ARG A 20 -25.41 -8.33 0.59
C ARG A 20 -24.04 -9.00 0.74
N VAL A 21 -22.98 -8.39 0.22
CA VAL A 21 -21.61 -8.92 0.36
C VAL A 21 -21.02 -8.64 1.75
N GLU A 22 -21.65 -7.75 2.53
CA GLU A 22 -21.24 -7.33 3.87
C GLU A 22 -19.76 -6.85 3.92
N PRO A 23 -19.39 -5.81 3.14
CA PRO A 23 -17.99 -5.40 2.97
C PRO A 23 -17.27 -5.04 4.27
N ALA A 24 -17.99 -4.60 5.30
CA ALA A 24 -17.45 -4.29 6.62
C ALA A 24 -16.89 -5.51 7.39
N ARG A 25 -17.11 -6.74 6.91
CA ARG A 25 -16.63 -7.98 7.55
C ARG A 25 -15.27 -8.46 7.05
N TYR A 26 -14.71 -7.81 6.03
CA TYR A 26 -13.39 -8.13 5.52
C TYR A 26 -12.34 -7.24 6.18
N ASP A 27 -11.08 -7.67 6.20
CA ASP A 27 -9.96 -6.84 6.64
C ASP A 27 -9.57 -5.82 5.55
N THR A 28 -9.62 -6.26 4.29
CA THR A 28 -9.27 -5.47 3.11
C THR A 28 -10.31 -5.67 2.01
N VAL A 29 -10.72 -4.59 1.36
CA VAL A 29 -11.55 -4.58 0.16
C VAL A 29 -10.73 -3.96 -0.97
N ILE A 30 -10.56 -4.73 -2.06
CA ILE A 30 -9.86 -4.26 -3.26
C ILE A 30 -10.89 -4.09 -4.38
N LEU A 31 -11.00 -2.87 -4.89
CA LEU A 31 -11.88 -2.53 -6.01
C LEU A 31 -11.03 -2.34 -7.27
N LEU A 32 -11.23 -3.20 -8.26
CA LEU A 32 -10.44 -3.22 -9.48
C LEU A 32 -11.22 -2.59 -10.63
N SER A 33 -10.58 -1.69 -11.39
CA SER A 33 -11.11 -1.22 -12.67
C SER A 33 -11.19 -2.40 -13.64
N SER A 34 -12.36 -2.64 -14.24
CA SER A 34 -12.58 -3.85 -15.06
C SER A 34 -12.38 -3.59 -16.54
N ASP A 35 -11.36 -4.23 -17.12
CA ASP A 35 -11.03 -4.14 -18.55
C ASP A 35 -11.96 -4.93 -19.49
N ARG A 36 -12.89 -5.73 -18.96
CA ARG A 36 -13.51 -6.79 -19.77
C ARG A 36 -14.43 -6.29 -20.90
N PHE A 37 -15.04 -5.11 -20.78
CA PHE A 37 -16.06 -4.65 -21.74
C PHE A 37 -16.22 -3.12 -21.90
N ALA A 38 -15.32 -2.32 -21.31
CA ALA A 38 -15.45 -0.86 -21.22
C ALA A 38 -14.19 -0.16 -21.75
N THR A 39 -14.30 1.11 -22.17
CA THR A 39 -13.10 1.96 -22.32
C THR A 39 -12.46 2.18 -20.94
N GLY A 40 -11.16 2.51 -20.87
CA GLY A 40 -10.50 2.80 -19.58
C GLY A 40 -11.23 3.88 -18.77
N GLU A 41 -11.72 4.91 -19.44
CA GLU A 41 -12.55 5.98 -18.83
C GLU A 41 -13.85 5.44 -18.21
N GLU A 42 -14.57 4.56 -18.91
CA GLU A 42 -15.82 3.98 -18.41
C GLU A 42 -15.54 2.99 -17.26
N ALA A 43 -14.45 2.22 -17.33
CA ALA A 43 -14.04 1.31 -16.27
C ALA A 43 -13.71 2.06 -14.98
N ASP A 44 -12.96 3.15 -15.07
CA ASP A 44 -12.62 4.01 -13.92
C ASP A 44 -13.86 4.71 -13.36
N ALA A 45 -14.74 5.24 -14.21
CA ALA A 45 -15.99 5.84 -13.76
C ALA A 45 -16.84 4.86 -12.95
N ARG A 46 -16.91 3.58 -13.39
CA ARG A 46 -17.60 2.54 -12.63
C ARG A 46 -16.89 2.25 -11.31
N ALA A 47 -15.58 2.06 -11.31
CA ALA A 47 -14.82 1.83 -10.08
C ALA A 47 -15.04 2.96 -9.06
N MET A 48 -15.00 4.23 -9.50
CA MET A 48 -15.27 5.38 -8.64
C MET A 48 -16.69 5.38 -8.06
N VAL A 49 -17.72 5.09 -8.87
CA VAL A 49 -19.11 5.02 -8.37
C VAL A 49 -19.26 3.87 -7.37
N GLY A 50 -18.70 2.70 -7.67
CA GLY A 50 -18.66 1.57 -6.76
C GLY A 50 -17.99 1.90 -5.43
N TYR A 51 -16.88 2.65 -5.49
CA TYR A 51 -16.19 3.15 -4.32
C TYR A 51 -17.05 4.10 -3.48
N LEU A 52 -17.72 5.07 -4.09
CA LEU A 52 -18.58 6.00 -3.34
C LEU A 52 -19.75 5.27 -2.66
N GLN A 53 -20.33 4.25 -3.30
CA GLN A 53 -21.35 3.40 -2.67
C GLN A 53 -20.76 2.59 -1.50
N LEU A 54 -19.57 2.03 -1.68
CA LEU A 54 -18.85 1.33 -0.62
C LEU A 54 -18.59 2.26 0.57
N GLU A 55 -18.17 3.50 0.33
CA GLU A 55 -17.94 4.51 1.37
C GLU A 55 -19.23 4.83 2.16
N ASP A 56 -20.40 4.98 1.52
CA ASP A 56 -21.67 5.18 2.27
C ASP A 56 -22.00 3.98 3.18
N ILE A 57 -21.76 2.76 2.70
CA ILE A 57 -21.98 1.54 3.49
C ILE A 57 -21.01 1.50 4.68
N LEU A 58 -19.73 1.79 4.45
CA LEU A 58 -18.67 1.72 5.45
C LEU A 58 -18.71 2.88 6.44
N ALA A 59 -19.25 4.05 6.09
CA ALA A 59 -19.40 5.20 6.99
C ALA A 59 -20.21 4.88 8.26
N LYS A 60 -21.08 3.84 8.20
CA LYS A 60 -21.91 3.37 9.32
C LYS A 60 -21.32 2.13 10.01
N ALA A 61 -20.17 1.63 9.54
CA ALA A 61 -19.57 0.42 10.05
C ALA A 61 -18.78 0.69 11.35
N PRO A 62 -18.82 -0.23 12.33
CA PRO A 62 -18.03 -0.09 13.57
C PRO A 62 -16.53 -0.23 13.33
N GLN A 63 -16.12 -0.97 12.30
CA GLN A 63 -14.74 -1.13 11.86
C GLN A 63 -14.70 -0.98 10.34
N ARG A 64 -13.80 -0.11 9.86
CA ARG A 64 -13.61 0.13 8.43
C ARG A 64 -12.49 -0.78 7.90
N PRO A 65 -12.73 -1.59 6.86
CA PRO A 65 -11.65 -2.32 6.18
C PRO A 65 -10.69 -1.34 5.52
N GLN A 66 -9.47 -1.79 5.25
CA GLN A 66 -8.61 -1.09 4.30
C GLN A 66 -9.26 -1.16 2.91
N VAL A 67 -9.45 -0.01 2.27
CA VAL A 67 -10.02 0.05 0.92
C VAL A 67 -8.93 0.49 -0.05
N ILE A 68 -8.65 -0.38 -1.01
CA ILE A 68 -7.69 -0.13 -2.09
C ILE A 68 -8.47 -0.09 -3.40
N MET A 69 -8.26 0.96 -4.19
CA MET A 69 -8.90 1.11 -5.50
C MET A 69 -7.85 1.16 -6.59
N GLU A 70 -8.06 0.42 -7.68
CA GLU A 70 -7.28 0.56 -8.90
C GLU A 70 -8.00 1.49 -9.88
N LEU A 71 -7.27 2.46 -10.42
CA LEU A 71 -7.70 3.29 -11.55
C LEU A 71 -6.64 3.24 -12.66
N SER A 72 -7.09 3.48 -13.89
CA SER A 72 -6.22 3.55 -15.06
C SER A 72 -5.65 4.95 -15.31
N ASP A 73 -6.45 5.99 -15.02
CA ASP A 73 -6.11 7.39 -15.26
C ASP A 73 -5.82 8.14 -13.94
N PRO A 74 -4.63 8.74 -13.77
CA PRO A 74 -4.32 9.54 -12.60
C PRO A 74 -5.19 10.80 -12.44
N ASP A 75 -5.79 11.34 -13.52
CA ASP A 75 -6.63 12.53 -13.43
C ASP A 75 -7.95 12.21 -12.67
N ASN A 76 -8.40 10.96 -12.74
CA ASN A 76 -9.59 10.49 -12.02
C ASN A 76 -9.39 10.42 -10.50
N TRP A 77 -8.15 10.24 -10.03
CA TRP A 77 -7.83 10.30 -8.60
C TRP A 77 -8.25 11.62 -7.98
N GLU A 78 -8.09 12.73 -8.71
CA GLU A 78 -8.44 14.05 -8.19
C GLU A 78 -9.95 14.23 -7.92
N LEU A 79 -10.78 13.39 -8.52
CA LEU A 79 -12.23 13.43 -8.33
C LEU A 79 -12.67 12.76 -7.01
N LEU A 80 -11.76 12.03 -6.35
CA LEU A 80 -12.00 11.31 -5.10
C LEU A 80 -11.45 12.04 -3.87
N HIS A 81 -10.95 13.27 -4.05
CA HIS A 81 -10.36 14.07 -2.97
C HIS A 81 -11.31 14.19 -1.76
N GLY A 82 -10.82 13.79 -0.59
CA GLY A 82 -11.55 13.85 0.69
C GLY A 82 -11.89 12.48 1.28
N HIS A 83 -11.72 11.39 0.53
CA HIS A 83 -11.93 10.05 1.04
C HIS A 83 -10.62 9.35 1.45
N GLN A 84 -10.70 8.48 2.46
CA GLN A 84 -9.57 7.77 3.06
C GLN A 84 -9.21 6.48 2.29
N SER A 85 -9.21 6.49 0.95
CA SER A 85 -8.79 5.33 0.16
C SER A 85 -7.35 5.43 -0.28
N GLU A 86 -6.70 4.27 -0.32
CA GLU A 86 -5.45 4.09 -1.06
C GLU A 86 -5.80 3.79 -2.51
N THR A 87 -5.26 4.58 -3.45
CA THR A 87 -5.49 4.37 -4.88
C THR A 87 -4.20 3.97 -5.58
N LEU A 88 -4.31 2.95 -6.41
CA LEU A 88 -3.26 2.42 -7.26
C LEU A 88 -3.54 2.84 -8.70
N ILE A 89 -2.59 3.54 -9.33
CA ILE A 89 -2.62 3.85 -10.76
C ILE A 89 -1.69 2.89 -11.48
N SER A 90 -2.19 1.70 -11.82
CA SER A 90 -1.38 0.60 -12.38
C SER A 90 -0.56 1.00 -13.62
N PRO A 91 -1.11 1.75 -14.61
CA PRO A 91 -0.33 2.19 -15.76
C PRO A 91 0.84 3.11 -15.39
N MET A 92 0.69 3.96 -14.37
CA MET A 92 1.77 4.85 -13.89
C MET A 92 2.88 4.04 -13.22
N ILE A 93 2.53 3.08 -12.37
CA ILE A 93 3.50 2.19 -11.70
C ILE A 93 4.32 1.44 -12.76
N LEU A 94 3.64 0.85 -13.76
CA LEU A 94 4.30 0.14 -14.85
C LEU A 94 5.21 1.07 -15.67
N SER A 95 4.75 2.28 -15.98
CA SER A 95 5.54 3.29 -16.69
C SER A 95 6.83 3.63 -15.93
N HIS A 96 6.75 3.86 -14.62
CA HIS A 96 7.91 4.11 -13.78
C HIS A 96 8.89 2.92 -13.73
N VAL A 97 8.37 1.70 -13.58
CA VAL A 97 9.17 0.46 -13.62
C VAL A 97 9.92 0.36 -14.96
N LEU A 98 9.23 0.55 -16.09
CA LEU A 98 9.83 0.49 -17.41
C LEU A 98 10.88 1.59 -17.63
N ALA A 99 10.60 2.81 -17.19
CA ALA A 99 11.54 3.93 -17.28
C ALA A 99 12.81 3.67 -16.47
N GLN A 100 12.68 3.14 -15.25
CA GLN A 100 13.82 2.80 -14.39
C GLN A 100 14.70 1.71 -15.04
N VAL A 101 14.09 0.67 -15.59
CA VAL A 101 14.81 -0.41 -16.30
C VAL A 101 15.46 0.09 -17.59
N ALA A 102 14.80 1.01 -18.31
CA ALA A 102 15.36 1.60 -19.53
C ALA A 102 16.59 2.48 -19.24
N LEU A 103 16.57 3.22 -18.12
CA LEU A 103 17.70 4.05 -17.69
C LEU A 103 18.84 3.23 -17.10
N ARG A 104 18.53 2.15 -16.38
CA ARG A 104 19.51 1.28 -15.71
C ARG A 104 19.03 -0.17 -15.75
N ARG A 105 19.53 -0.92 -16.73
CA ARG A 105 19.12 -2.31 -16.97
C ARG A 105 19.31 -3.21 -15.74
N GLU A 106 20.28 -2.91 -14.89
CA GLU A 106 20.58 -3.67 -13.67
C GLU A 106 19.42 -3.64 -12.66
N LEU A 107 18.61 -2.57 -12.66
CA LEU A 107 17.45 -2.45 -11.77
C LEU A 107 16.37 -3.48 -12.05
N ARG A 108 16.35 -4.07 -13.25
CA ARG A 108 15.42 -5.15 -13.58
C ARG A 108 15.56 -6.32 -12.61
N ALA A 109 16.79 -6.73 -12.28
CA ALA A 109 16.99 -7.86 -11.37
C ALA A 109 16.46 -7.57 -9.96
N VAL A 110 16.57 -6.32 -9.51
CA VAL A 110 16.05 -5.88 -8.21
C VAL A 110 14.52 -5.90 -8.21
N LEU A 111 13.90 -5.36 -9.27
CA LEU A 111 12.44 -5.32 -9.42
C LEU A 111 11.85 -6.73 -9.60
N ASP A 112 12.50 -7.58 -10.38
CA ASP A 112 12.10 -8.99 -10.56
C ASP A 112 12.11 -9.72 -9.20
N GLU A 113 13.12 -9.49 -8.36
CA GLU A 113 13.19 -10.06 -7.00
C GLU A 113 12.05 -9.55 -6.11
N LEU A 114 11.81 -8.23 -6.08
CA LEU A 114 10.75 -7.61 -5.27
C LEU A 114 9.34 -8.05 -5.66
N PHE A 115 9.12 -8.41 -6.93
CA PHE A 115 7.83 -8.89 -7.42
C PHE A 115 7.70 -10.41 -7.44
N THR A 116 8.75 -11.14 -7.06
CA THR A 116 8.72 -12.60 -7.01
C THR A 116 8.06 -13.08 -5.72
N VAL A 117 7.13 -14.02 -5.86
CA VAL A 117 6.51 -14.68 -4.70
C VAL A 117 7.57 -15.40 -3.87
N GLY A 118 7.67 -15.04 -2.58
CA GLY A 118 8.69 -15.58 -1.69
C GLY A 118 10.08 -14.96 -1.86
N GLY A 119 10.21 -13.89 -2.65
CA GLY A 119 11.42 -13.09 -2.78
C GLY A 119 11.58 -12.09 -1.63
N ALA A 120 12.38 -11.06 -1.86
CA ALA A 120 12.50 -9.95 -0.92
C ALA A 120 11.23 -9.08 -0.87
N GLU A 121 10.79 -8.72 0.34
CA GLU A 121 9.59 -7.94 0.61
C GLU A 121 9.90 -6.70 1.45
N ILE A 122 9.17 -5.62 1.18
CA ILE A 122 9.15 -4.44 2.05
C ILE A 122 8.18 -4.71 3.19
N GLN A 123 8.69 -4.73 4.40
CA GLN A 123 7.95 -5.07 5.61
C GLN A 123 7.96 -3.91 6.60
N PHE A 124 6.85 -3.78 7.33
CA PHE A 124 6.72 -2.85 8.45
C PHE A 124 6.94 -3.62 9.75
N ARG A 125 8.01 -3.29 10.47
CA ARG A 125 8.44 -4.01 11.68
C ARG A 125 8.32 -3.13 12.91
N ASN A 126 8.04 -3.75 14.06
CA ASN A 126 7.98 -3.00 15.31
C ASN A 126 9.43 -2.65 15.72
N PRO A 127 9.74 -1.40 16.11
CA PRO A 127 11.05 -1.05 16.63
C PRO A 127 11.58 -1.94 17.75
N HIS A 128 10.68 -2.49 18.58
CA HIS A 128 11.00 -3.40 19.68
C HIS A 128 11.48 -4.79 19.23
N ASP A 129 11.29 -5.15 17.95
CA ASP A 129 11.83 -6.37 17.37
C ASP A 129 13.37 -6.33 17.30
N TYR A 130 13.97 -5.14 17.44
CA TYR A 130 15.41 -4.91 17.34
C TYR A 130 15.99 -4.30 18.62
N PRO A 131 17.24 -4.64 19.00
CA PRO A 131 17.90 -4.10 20.18
C PRO A 131 18.43 -2.67 19.94
N LEU A 132 17.52 -1.70 19.80
CA LEU A 132 17.85 -0.29 19.57
C LEU A 132 17.88 0.50 20.89
N PRO A 133 18.95 1.27 21.17
CA PRO A 133 18.95 2.22 22.27
C PRO A 133 18.04 3.43 21.97
N ALA A 134 17.59 4.13 23.01
CA ALA A 134 16.70 5.28 22.87
C ALA A 134 17.24 6.41 21.97
N SER A 135 18.57 6.60 21.93
CA SER A 135 19.23 7.63 21.12
C SER A 135 19.80 7.09 19.80
N ALA A 136 19.21 6.03 19.24
CA ALA A 136 19.67 5.45 17.99
C ALA A 136 19.53 6.44 16.83
N ASP A 137 20.54 6.49 15.96
CA ASP A 137 20.45 7.13 14.66
C ASP A 137 20.16 6.08 13.57
N PHE A 138 19.81 6.56 12.37
CA PHE A 138 19.51 5.66 11.26
C PHE A 138 20.69 4.78 10.86
N GLN A 139 21.93 5.26 11.02
CA GLN A 139 23.12 4.45 10.77
C GLN A 139 23.21 3.26 11.73
N LEU A 140 22.86 3.45 13.01
CA LEU A 140 22.82 2.36 13.97
C LEU A 140 21.73 1.35 13.59
N LEU A 141 20.55 1.82 13.17
CA LEU A 141 19.51 0.94 12.66
C LEU A 141 19.99 0.10 11.46
N GLU A 142 20.59 0.74 10.44
CA GLU A 142 21.19 0.04 9.29
C GLU A 142 22.12 -1.11 9.75
N LYS A 143 22.95 -0.87 10.76
CA LYS A 143 23.88 -1.88 11.28
C LYS A 143 23.17 -3.00 12.04
N VAL A 144 22.14 -2.67 12.83
CA VAL A 144 21.42 -3.65 13.65
C VAL A 144 20.65 -4.61 12.75
N VAL A 145 19.88 -4.10 11.79
CA VAL A 145 19.09 -4.96 10.89
C VAL A 145 19.97 -5.76 9.93
N ALA A 146 21.13 -5.23 9.55
CA ALA A 146 22.08 -5.96 8.71
C ALA A 146 22.65 -7.22 9.38
N HIS A 147 22.64 -7.33 10.72
CA HIS A 147 23.04 -8.58 11.40
C HIS A 147 22.05 -9.72 11.14
N GLU A 148 20.79 -9.39 10.87
CA GLU A 148 19.73 -10.35 10.51
C GLU A 148 19.63 -10.57 8.98
N GLY A 149 20.55 -9.97 8.20
CA GLY A 149 20.52 -10.03 6.73
C GLY A 149 19.47 -9.12 6.08
N GLU A 150 18.94 -8.16 6.85
CA GLU A 150 17.91 -7.24 6.41
C GLU A 150 18.48 -5.87 6.03
N VAL A 151 17.68 -5.03 5.36
CA VAL A 151 18.08 -3.67 4.96
C VAL A 151 17.09 -2.65 5.47
N ALA A 152 17.56 -1.66 6.24
CA ALA A 152 16.73 -0.54 6.67
C ALA A 152 16.45 0.39 5.48
N LEU A 153 15.18 0.59 5.15
CA LEU A 153 14.74 1.48 4.10
C LEU A 153 14.22 2.82 4.65
N GLY A 154 13.66 2.83 5.85
CA GLY A 154 13.03 4.04 6.39
C GLY A 154 12.21 3.82 7.65
N ILE A 155 11.34 4.79 7.93
CA ILE A 155 10.49 4.84 9.13
C ILE A 155 9.10 5.29 8.70
N LEU A 156 8.07 4.59 9.16
CA LEU A 156 6.68 5.01 9.10
C LEU A 156 6.30 5.60 10.46
N ARG A 157 6.01 6.90 10.51
CA ARG A 157 5.64 7.61 11.73
C ARG A 157 4.16 7.45 12.02
N ALA A 158 3.82 7.27 13.30
CA ALA A 158 2.43 7.32 13.73
C ALA A 158 1.82 8.71 13.56
N ARG A 159 2.63 9.76 13.72
CA ARG A 159 2.22 11.16 13.52
C ARG A 159 2.81 11.70 12.22
N PRO A 160 2.00 12.41 11.40
CA PRO A 160 2.51 13.00 10.18
C PRO A 160 3.44 14.17 10.46
N ASP A 161 4.30 14.49 9.50
CA ASP A 161 5.04 15.74 9.46
C ASP A 161 4.12 16.94 9.11
N GLU A 162 4.70 18.14 9.01
CA GLU A 162 3.98 19.38 8.67
C GLU A 162 3.29 19.33 7.30
N LEU A 163 3.73 18.44 6.40
CA LEU A 163 3.17 18.22 5.07
C LEU A 163 2.17 17.04 5.05
N GLY A 164 1.81 16.48 6.21
CA GLY A 164 0.89 15.35 6.30
C GLY A 164 1.54 13.98 6.02
N ARG A 165 2.87 13.90 5.89
CA ARG A 165 3.56 12.67 5.49
C ARG A 165 3.96 11.85 6.69
N HIS A 166 3.62 10.57 6.66
CA HIS A 166 4.02 9.59 7.68
C HIS A 166 5.30 8.83 7.31
N LEU A 167 5.50 8.57 6.02
CA LEU A 167 6.58 7.73 5.54
C LEU A 167 7.84 8.55 5.22
N GLN A 168 8.96 8.17 5.84
CA GLN A 168 10.28 8.72 5.55
C GLN A 168 11.22 7.61 5.06
N LEU A 169 11.47 7.56 3.75
CA LEU A 169 12.43 6.64 3.14
C LEU A 169 13.82 7.27 3.02
N ASN A 170 14.85 6.43 3.15
CA ASN A 170 16.26 6.80 3.06
C ASN A 170 16.61 8.07 3.86
N PRO A 171 16.27 8.15 5.16
CA PRO A 171 16.67 9.29 5.98
C PRO A 171 18.20 9.38 6.06
N PRO A 172 18.75 10.59 6.27
CA PRO A 172 20.18 10.75 6.50
C PRO A 172 20.67 9.88 7.65
N ARG A 173 21.86 9.29 7.50
CA ARG A 173 22.47 8.39 8.49
C ARG A 173 22.54 8.93 9.93
N LYS A 174 22.70 10.25 10.07
CA LYS A 174 22.81 10.94 11.36
C LYS A 174 21.47 11.38 11.94
N THR A 175 20.37 11.07 11.27
CA THR A 175 19.03 11.38 11.76
C THR A 175 18.74 10.48 12.96
N PHE A 176 18.51 11.10 14.12
CA PHE A 176 18.02 10.40 15.31
C PHE A 176 16.63 9.86 15.03
N LEU A 177 16.38 8.63 15.47
CA LEU A 177 15.12 7.95 15.19
C LEU A 177 14.01 8.46 16.08
N ASP A 178 14.27 8.75 17.36
CA ASP A 178 13.27 9.21 18.35
C ASP A 178 11.91 8.51 18.17
N LEU A 179 11.93 7.16 18.15
CA LEU A 179 10.78 6.34 17.78
C LEU A 179 9.72 6.37 18.89
N SER A 180 8.46 6.48 18.48
CA SER A 180 7.30 6.20 19.34
C SER A 180 6.92 4.71 19.29
N GLU A 181 6.11 4.24 20.24
CA GLU A 181 5.64 2.84 20.27
C GLU A 181 4.77 2.47 19.05
N ASP A 182 4.13 3.46 18.45
CA ASP A 182 3.26 3.30 17.29
C ASP A 182 4.00 3.51 15.95
N ASP A 183 5.28 3.93 16.00
CA ASP A 183 6.10 4.04 14.80
C ASP A 183 6.50 2.64 14.30
N GLN A 184 6.67 2.49 12.98
CA GLN A 184 7.13 1.26 12.37
C GLN A 184 8.42 1.50 11.58
N LEU A 185 9.30 0.51 11.59
CA LEU A 185 10.49 0.49 10.75
C LEU A 185 10.14 -0.08 9.38
N VAL A 186 10.66 0.51 8.31
CA VAL A 186 10.48 0.02 6.94
C VAL A 186 11.74 -0.74 6.57
N ILE A 187 11.60 -2.05 6.43
CA ILE A 187 12.71 -2.99 6.26
C ILE A 187 12.52 -3.78 4.96
N LEU A 188 13.60 -4.01 4.23
CA LEU A 188 13.65 -5.02 3.18
C LEU A 188 14.19 -6.32 3.79
N ALA A 189 13.39 -7.37 3.74
CA ALA A 189 13.74 -8.69 4.26
C ALA A 189 13.23 -9.78 3.30
N LEU A 190 13.69 -11.01 3.45
CA LEU A 190 13.10 -12.14 2.72
C LEU A 190 11.74 -12.52 3.35
N ALA A 191 10.83 -13.01 2.52
CA ALA A 191 9.51 -13.50 2.93
C ALA A 191 9.54 -14.76 3.80
#